data_AF-A0A6J7A121-F1
#
_entry.id   AF-A0A6J7A121-F1
#
_cell.length_a   1.000
_cell.length_b   1.000
_cell.length_c   1.000
_cell.angle_alpha   90.00
_cell.angle_beta   90.00
_cell.angle_gamma   90.00
#
_symmetry.space_group_name_H-M   'P 1'
#
loop_
_entity.id
_entity.type
_entity.pdbx_description
1 polymer ?
#
loop_
_entity_poly.entity_id
_entity_poly.type
_entity_poly.pdbx_seq_one_letter_code
_entity_poly.pdbx_strand_id
1 'polypeptide(L)'
;MADITKTVRQLQDPQVRAALSAQCAELPNTTGGEEIAKILCALAAETKALNPKTLTFKRLIIQDHINRGLRHVANLGIRRLALVYRFINPHIVGQITAQESPVFGDSTQPEQLRELIKSATRFEHLISGSSQAYRQRREDIAKAAYGDLVEIIKK
;
A
#
# COMPACT_ATOMS: atom_id res chain seq x y z
N MET A 1 -6.64 -9.53 -31.90
CA MET A 1 -7.00 -10.66 -31.02
C MET A 1 -6.97 -12.00 -31.76
N ALA A 2 -7.58 -12.11 -32.95
CA ALA A 2 -7.58 -13.35 -33.74
C ALA A 2 -6.17 -13.88 -34.11
N ASP A 3 -5.22 -13.00 -34.41
CA ASP A 3 -3.86 -13.40 -34.79
C ASP A 3 -3.08 -14.05 -33.65
N ILE A 4 -3.22 -13.55 -32.42
CA ILE A 4 -2.57 -14.13 -31.23
C ILE A 4 -3.12 -15.53 -30.97
N THR A 5 -4.44 -15.72 -31.08
CA THR A 5 -5.05 -17.05 -30.90
C THR A 5 -4.60 -18.04 -31.99
N LYS A 6 -4.41 -17.56 -33.22
CA LYS A 6 -3.91 -18.37 -34.33
C LYS A 6 -2.45 -18.79 -34.13
N THR A 7 -1.58 -17.88 -33.70
CA THR A 7 -0.17 -18.20 -33.42
C THR A 7 -0.03 -19.13 -32.22
N VAL A 8 -0.81 -18.92 -31.16
CA VAL A 8 -0.85 -19.86 -30.01
C VAL A 8 -1.26 -21.26 -30.46
N ARG A 9 -2.25 -21.39 -31.33
CA ARG A 9 -2.69 -22.68 -31.87
C ARG A 9 -1.63 -23.36 -32.73
N GLN A 10 -0.80 -22.60 -33.45
CA GLN A 10 0.36 -23.13 -34.18
C GLN A 10 1.46 -23.63 -33.23
N LEU A 11 1.72 -22.90 -32.13
CA LEU A 11 2.72 -23.27 -31.12
C LEU A 11 2.30 -24.48 -30.25
N GLN A 12 1.02 -24.84 -30.27
CA GLN A 12 0.51 -26.06 -29.63
C GLN A 12 0.87 -27.33 -30.41
N ASP A 13 1.27 -27.22 -31.67
CA ASP A 13 1.75 -28.36 -32.44
C ASP A 13 3.15 -28.80 -31.94
N PRO A 14 3.29 -30.07 -31.48
CA PRO A 14 4.55 -30.56 -30.93
C PRO A 14 5.70 -30.56 -31.95
N GLN A 15 5.41 -30.74 -33.25
CA GLN A 15 6.43 -30.73 -34.30
C GLN A 15 6.96 -29.32 -34.55
N VAL A 16 6.06 -28.34 -34.62
CA VAL A 16 6.43 -26.91 -34.78
C VAL A 16 7.26 -26.45 -33.60
N ARG A 17 6.87 -26.82 -32.37
CA ARG A 17 7.63 -26.46 -31.17
C ARG A 17 9.02 -27.09 -31.15
N ALA A 18 9.14 -28.35 -31.57
CA ALA A 18 10.44 -29.03 -31.66
C ALA A 18 11.35 -28.36 -32.71
N ALA A 19 10.81 -28.02 -33.89
CA ALA A 19 11.54 -27.31 -34.94
C ALA A 19 12.03 -25.93 -34.47
N LEU A 20 11.18 -25.16 -33.79
CA LEU A 20 11.56 -23.87 -33.22
C LEU A 20 12.65 -24.01 -32.14
N SER A 21 12.54 -25.01 -31.27
CA SER A 21 13.58 -25.25 -30.26
C SER A 21 14.93 -25.63 -30.85
N ALA A 22 14.95 -26.35 -31.97
CA ALA A 22 16.17 -26.67 -32.69
C ALA A 22 16.80 -25.41 -33.32
N GLN A 23 15.97 -24.55 -33.93
CA GLN A 23 16.44 -23.27 -34.49
C GLN A 23 16.97 -22.32 -33.42
N CYS A 24 16.40 -22.33 -32.21
CA CYS A 24 16.93 -21.53 -31.10
C CYS A 24 18.38 -21.90 -30.73
N ALA A 25 18.81 -23.14 -30.98
CA ALA A 25 20.19 -23.58 -30.74
C ALA A 25 21.17 -23.07 -31.81
N GLU A 26 20.67 -22.64 -32.98
CA GLU A 26 21.48 -22.06 -34.07
C GLU A 26 21.67 -20.55 -33.92
N LEU A 27 20.98 -19.91 -32.95
CA LEU A 27 21.07 -18.48 -32.74
C LEU A 27 22.44 -18.10 -32.15
N PRO A 28 23.05 -16.99 -32.62
CA PRO A 28 24.29 -16.50 -32.05
C PRO A 28 24.07 -16.05 -30.60
N ASN A 29 25.16 -16.04 -29.83
CA ASN A 29 25.15 -15.51 -28.47
C ASN A 29 24.62 -14.06 -28.44
N THR A 30 23.81 -13.74 -27.44
CA THR A 30 23.19 -12.41 -27.32
C THR A 30 24.24 -11.34 -26.97
N THR A 31 24.49 -10.40 -27.88
CA THR A 31 25.44 -9.27 -27.70
C THR A 31 24.81 -8.01 -27.13
N GLY A 32 23.49 -8.02 -26.87
CA GLY A 32 22.75 -6.82 -26.49
C GLY A 32 23.29 -6.13 -25.23
N GLY A 33 23.81 -6.89 -24.25
CA GLY A 33 24.41 -6.31 -23.04
C GLY A 33 25.69 -5.52 -23.34
N GLU A 34 26.53 -6.01 -24.26
CA GLU A 34 27.76 -5.33 -24.67
C GLU A 34 27.48 -4.06 -25.47
N GLU A 35 26.48 -4.10 -26.34
CA GLU A 35 26.02 -2.93 -27.12
C GLU A 35 25.47 -1.83 -26.22
N ILE A 36 24.64 -2.19 -25.23
CA ILE A 36 24.12 -1.25 -24.24
C ILE A 36 25.26 -0.64 -23.42
N ALA A 37 26.23 -1.45 -22.99
CA ALA A 37 27.38 -0.95 -22.24
C ALA A 37 28.21 0.06 -23.05
N LYS A 38 28.45 -0.21 -24.33
CA LYS A 38 29.18 0.71 -25.23
C LYS A 38 28.44 2.03 -25.41
N ILE A 39 27.12 2.01 -25.59
CA ILE A 39 26.29 3.21 -25.71
C ILE A 39 26.35 4.04 -24.41
N LEU A 40 26.20 3.40 -23.26
CA LEU A 40 26.27 4.09 -21.97
C LEU A 40 27.65 4.71 -21.71
N CYS A 41 28.72 4.00 -22.06
CA CYS A 41 30.08 4.53 -21.95
C CYS A 41 30.31 5.73 -22.88
N ALA A 42 29.81 5.69 -24.12
CA ALA A 42 29.91 6.80 -25.06
C ALA A 42 29.17 8.04 -24.54
N LEU A 43 27.94 7.85 -24.02
CA LEU A 43 27.15 8.95 -23.44
C LEU A 43 27.82 9.55 -22.20
N ALA A 44 28.38 8.73 -21.32
CA ALA A 44 29.11 9.21 -20.16
C ALA A 44 30.35 10.03 -20.56
N ALA A 45 31.11 9.57 -21.56
CA ALA A 45 32.28 10.28 -22.07
C ALA A 45 31.94 11.58 -22.82
N GLU A 46 30.79 11.64 -23.49
CA GLU A 46 30.31 12.84 -24.20
C GLU A 46 29.81 13.96 -23.27
N THR A 47 29.55 13.66 -21.98
CA THR A 47 29.21 14.70 -20.99
C THR A 47 30.43 15.58 -20.68
N LYS A 48 30.77 16.47 -21.63
CA LYS A 48 31.65 17.59 -21.40
C LYS A 48 31.04 18.39 -20.26
N ALA A 49 31.71 18.40 -19.10
CA ALA A 49 31.24 19.08 -17.91
C ALA A 49 30.81 20.50 -18.29
N LEU A 50 29.50 20.73 -18.34
CA LEU A 50 28.93 22.06 -18.49
C LEU A 50 29.32 22.80 -17.23
N ASN A 51 30.50 23.44 -17.22
CA ASN A 51 30.96 24.27 -16.12
C ASN A 51 29.91 25.35 -15.89
N PRO A 52 29.03 25.21 -14.88
CA PRO A 52 27.94 26.15 -14.73
C PRO A 52 28.58 27.48 -14.33
N LYS A 53 28.18 28.57 -15.00
CA LYS A 53 28.67 29.93 -14.69
C LYS A 53 28.61 30.11 -13.17
N THR A 54 29.79 30.26 -12.56
CA THR A 54 30.04 30.00 -11.14
C THR A 54 29.13 30.78 -10.19
N LEU A 55 28.65 31.96 -10.62
CA LEU A 55 27.75 32.80 -9.84
C LEU A 55 26.32 32.25 -9.74
N THR A 56 25.72 31.83 -10.87
CA THR A 56 24.36 31.25 -10.87
C THR A 56 24.34 29.94 -10.11
N PHE A 57 25.38 29.12 -10.27
CA PHE A 57 25.53 27.87 -9.53
C PHE A 57 25.63 28.11 -8.02
N LYS A 58 26.50 29.02 -7.57
CA LYS A 58 26.62 29.37 -6.15
C LYS A 58 25.32 29.92 -5.58
N ARG A 59 24.62 30.78 -6.33
CA ARG A 59 23.30 31.30 -5.94
C ARG A 59 22.28 30.18 -5.75
N LEU A 60 22.21 29.24 -6.68
CA LEU A 60 21.29 28.09 -6.60
C LEU A 60 21.62 27.18 -5.42
N ILE A 61 22.90 26.91 -5.15
CA ILE A 61 23.34 26.11 -4.00
C ILE A 61 22.97 26.79 -2.68
N ILE A 62 23.16 28.12 -2.56
CA ILE A 62 22.78 28.87 -1.36
C ILE A 62 21.25 28.86 -1.17
N GLN A 63 20.48 29.07 -2.25
CA GLN A 63 19.03 28.98 -2.20
C GLN A 63 18.54 27.58 -1.82
N ASP A 64 19.16 26.53 -2.34
CA ASP A 64 18.84 25.14 -1.99
C ASP A 64 19.11 24.88 -0.50
N HIS A 65 20.27 25.33 0.02
CA HIS A 65 20.61 25.12 1.42
C HIS A 65 19.65 25.85 2.37
N ILE A 66 19.25 27.08 2.02
CA ILE A 66 18.25 27.84 2.78
C ILE A 66 16.89 27.14 2.71
N ASN A 67 16.42 26.78 1.52
CA ASN A 67 15.12 26.14 1.34
C ASN A 67 15.06 24.74 2.00
N ARG A 68 16.17 24.01 2.00
CA ARG A 68 16.28 22.69 2.60
C ARG A 68 16.36 22.77 4.13
N GLY A 69 17.12 23.72 4.68
CA GLY A 69 17.21 23.93 6.12
C GLY A 69 15.94 24.54 6.73
N LEU A 70 15.32 25.49 6.03
CA LEU A 70 14.16 26.24 6.52
C LEU A 70 12.93 25.34 6.75
N ARG A 71 12.71 24.34 5.88
CA ARG A 71 11.59 23.39 6.05
C ARG A 71 11.69 22.61 7.36
N HIS A 72 12.88 22.16 7.74
CA HIS A 72 13.06 21.42 8.99
C HIS A 72 12.85 22.30 10.21
N VAL A 73 13.36 23.54 10.18
CA VAL A 73 13.17 24.51 11.27
C VAL A 73 11.70 24.92 11.40
N ALA A 74 11.03 25.19 10.27
CA ALA A 74 9.60 25.50 10.24
C ALA A 74 8.75 24.36 10.80
N ASN A 75 9.00 23.12 10.36
CA ASN A 75 8.28 21.94 10.85
C ASN A 75 8.52 21.70 12.35
N LEU A 76 9.75 21.93 12.83
CA LEU A 76 10.08 21.83 14.24
C LEU A 76 9.33 22.90 15.06
N GLY A 77 9.26 24.14 14.55
CA GLY A 77 8.48 25.22 15.14
C GLY A 77 6.98 24.90 15.22
N ILE A 78 6.38 24.50 14.10
CA ILE A 78 4.96 24.11 14.03
C ILE A 78 4.67 22.96 15.00
N ARG A 79 5.56 21.95 15.08
CA ARG A 79 5.40 20.83 16.02
C ARG A 79 5.45 21.28 17.47
N ARG A 80 6.35 22.19 17.83
CA ARG A 80 6.43 22.74 19.19
C ARG A 80 5.16 23.53 19.53
N LEU A 81 4.68 24.36 18.61
CA LEU A 81 3.42 25.10 18.77
C LEU A 81 2.22 24.17 18.97
N ALA A 82 2.12 23.09 18.17
CA ALA A 82 1.06 22.10 18.30
C ALA A 82 1.09 21.40 19.67
N LEU A 83 2.27 21.15 20.24
CA LEU A 83 2.40 20.57 21.59
C LEU A 83 1.94 21.53 22.67
N VAL A 84 2.28 22.82 22.58
CA VAL A 84 1.80 23.85 23.50
C VAL A 84 0.28 23.99 23.41
N TYR A 85 -0.27 24.00 22.19
CA TYR A 85 -1.71 24.03 21.99
C TYR A 85 -2.40 22.80 22.59
N ARG A 86 -1.85 21.60 22.40
CA ARG A 86 -2.36 20.35 23.00
C ARG A 86 -2.27 20.36 24.53
N PHE A 87 -1.30 21.06 25.10
CA PHE A 87 -1.20 21.21 26.56
C PHE A 87 -2.34 22.06 27.12
N ILE A 88 -2.71 23.15 26.43
CA ILE A 88 -3.81 24.03 26.83
C ILE A 88 -5.17 23.39 26.52
N ASN A 89 -5.28 22.71 25.38
CA ASN A 89 -6.48 22.01 24.93
C ASN A 89 -6.19 20.50 24.84
N PRO A 90 -6.23 19.77 25.97
CA PRO A 90 -6.00 18.33 25.95
C PRO A 90 -7.05 17.68 25.04
N HIS A 91 -6.57 16.86 24.09
CA HIS A 91 -7.47 16.09 23.24
C HIS A 91 -8.23 15.09 24.13
N ILE A 92 -9.51 15.36 24.38
CA ILE A 92 -10.41 14.43 25.06
C ILE A 92 -10.58 13.26 24.10
N VAL A 93 -9.80 12.19 24.29
CA VAL A 93 -10.05 10.91 23.63
C VAL A 93 -11.25 10.31 24.35
N GLY A 94 -12.43 10.80 24.00
CA GLY A 94 -13.65 10.06 24.29
C GLY A 94 -13.52 8.75 23.53
N GLN A 95 -13.25 7.65 24.23
CA GLN A 95 -13.52 6.33 23.70
C GLN A 95 -15.02 6.28 23.44
N ILE A 96 -15.42 6.57 22.19
CA ILE A 96 -16.73 6.17 21.68
C ILE A 96 -16.60 4.67 21.44
N THR A 97 -16.57 3.92 22.53
CA THR A 97 -16.87 2.50 22.50
C THR A 97 -18.15 2.42 23.31
N ALA A 98 -19.30 2.47 22.61
CA ALA A 98 -20.48 1.88 23.19
C ALA A 98 -20.08 0.43 23.48
N GLN A 99 -19.90 0.10 24.76
CA GLN A 99 -19.59 -1.25 25.23
C GLN A 99 -20.87 -2.08 25.23
N GLU A 100 -21.52 -2.12 24.09
CA GLU A 100 -22.63 -3.01 23.87
C GLU A 100 -22.07 -4.32 23.34
N SER A 101 -22.63 -5.42 23.83
CA SER A 101 -22.24 -6.76 23.39
C SER A 101 -22.35 -6.87 21.88
N PRO A 102 -21.39 -7.52 21.19
CA PRO A 102 -21.47 -7.72 19.75
C PRO A 102 -22.75 -8.47 19.38
N VAL A 103 -23.40 -8.03 18.31
CA VAL A 103 -24.61 -8.65 17.77
C VAL A 103 -24.20 -9.71 16.76
N PHE A 104 -24.67 -10.94 16.96
CA PHE A 104 -24.43 -12.06 16.06
C PHE A 104 -25.69 -12.36 15.25
N GLY A 105 -25.57 -12.42 13.93
CA GLY A 105 -26.70 -12.71 13.06
C GLY A 105 -26.31 -13.17 11.67
N ASP A 106 -27.23 -13.79 10.96
CA ASP A 106 -27.03 -14.36 9.62
C ASP A 106 -27.82 -13.62 8.53
N SER A 107 -28.28 -12.39 8.82
CA SER A 107 -29.05 -11.60 7.86
C SER A 107 -28.28 -11.41 6.55
N THR A 108 -28.99 -11.58 5.43
CA THR A 108 -28.49 -11.37 4.06
C THR A 108 -29.13 -10.17 3.39
N GLN A 109 -30.05 -9.48 4.09
CA GLN A 109 -30.77 -8.34 3.55
C GLN A 109 -29.89 -7.08 3.60
N PRO A 110 -29.63 -6.42 2.45
CA PRO A 110 -28.71 -5.28 2.39
C PRO A 110 -29.12 -4.11 3.29
N GLU A 111 -30.42 -3.85 3.44
CA GLU A 111 -30.91 -2.75 4.26
C GLU A 111 -30.62 -2.97 5.75
N GLN A 112 -30.90 -4.18 6.25
CA GLN A 112 -30.63 -4.56 7.64
C GLN A 112 -29.13 -4.59 7.94
N LEU A 113 -28.32 -5.14 7.03
CA LEU A 113 -26.87 -5.16 7.18
C LEU A 113 -26.29 -3.74 7.20
N ARG A 114 -26.81 -2.85 6.37
CA ARG A 114 -26.37 -1.46 6.33
C ARG A 114 -26.68 -0.73 7.65
N GLU A 115 -27.80 -1.04 8.28
CA GLU A 115 -28.15 -0.50 9.60
C GLU A 115 -27.21 -1.04 10.69
N LEU A 116 -26.99 -2.35 10.73
CA LEU A 116 -26.12 -3.04 11.70
C LEU A 116 -24.63 -2.71 11.55
N ILE A 117 -24.17 -2.40 10.33
CA ILE A 117 -22.77 -1.99 10.08
C ILE A 117 -22.56 -0.52 10.48
N LYS A 118 -23.60 0.31 10.38
CA LYS A 118 -23.54 1.73 10.73
C LYS A 118 -23.78 2.00 12.21
N SER A 119 -24.38 1.06 12.94
CA SER A 119 -24.61 1.21 14.37
C SER A 119 -23.28 1.28 15.14
N ALA A 120 -23.33 1.82 16.36
CA ALA A 120 -22.17 1.87 17.24
C ALA A 120 -21.80 0.48 17.79
N THR A 121 -22.72 -0.48 17.71
CA THR A 121 -22.55 -1.88 18.11
C THR A 121 -21.75 -2.65 17.07
N ARG A 122 -20.94 -3.61 17.53
CA ARG A 122 -20.18 -4.47 16.63
C ARG A 122 -21.09 -5.58 16.09
N PHE A 123 -21.06 -5.81 14.78
CA PHE A 123 -21.84 -6.88 14.15
C PHE A 123 -20.92 -8.01 13.66
N GLU A 124 -21.26 -9.24 14.03
CA GLU A 124 -20.57 -10.46 13.62
C GLU A 124 -21.51 -11.31 12.76
N HIS A 125 -21.15 -11.48 11.49
CA HIS A 125 -21.94 -12.29 10.57
C HIS A 125 -21.74 -13.79 10.84
N LEU A 126 -22.84 -14.51 11.00
CA LEU A 126 -22.88 -15.96 11.14
C LEU A 126 -23.32 -16.62 9.84
N ILE A 127 -22.76 -17.79 9.57
CA ILE A 127 -23.19 -18.62 8.45
C ILE A 127 -24.53 -19.26 8.81
N SER A 128 -25.54 -19.10 7.96
CA SER A 128 -26.86 -19.68 8.19
C SER A 128 -26.79 -21.21 8.21
N GLY A 129 -27.48 -21.83 9.17
CA GLY A 129 -27.45 -23.29 9.39
C GLY A 129 -26.13 -23.85 9.95
N SER A 130 -25.24 -22.99 10.45
CA SER A 130 -23.97 -23.43 11.06
C SER A 130 -24.16 -24.20 12.38
N SER A 131 -23.13 -24.97 12.75
CA SER A 131 -23.13 -25.74 13.99
C SER A 131 -22.96 -24.85 15.23
N GLN A 132 -23.40 -25.35 16.39
CA GLN A 132 -23.18 -24.65 17.66
C GLN A 132 -21.69 -24.44 17.96
N ALA A 133 -20.84 -25.40 17.59
CA ALA A 133 -19.39 -25.29 17.72
C ALA A 133 -18.81 -24.13 16.90
N TYR A 134 -19.33 -23.90 15.68
CA TYR A 134 -18.95 -22.75 14.86
C TYR A 134 -19.29 -21.43 15.57
N ARG A 135 -20.51 -21.32 16.10
CA ARG A 135 -20.96 -20.12 16.83
C ARG A 135 -20.09 -19.81 18.05
N GLN A 136 -19.83 -20.81 18.89
CA GLN A 136 -18.97 -20.65 20.07
C GLN A 136 -17.57 -20.15 19.68
N ARG A 137 -16.98 -20.74 18.64
CA ARG A 137 -15.67 -20.29 18.13
C ARG A 137 -15.71 -18.83 17.67
N ARG A 138 -16.80 -18.38 17.03
CA ARG A 138 -16.97 -16.98 16.63
C ARG A 138 -17.08 -16.04 17.83
N GLU A 139 -17.80 -16.45 18.86
CA GLU A 139 -17.91 -15.71 20.12
C GLU A 139 -16.54 -15.58 20.81
N ASP A 140 -15.72 -16.65 20.82
CA ASP A 140 -14.36 -16.62 21.36
C ASP A 140 -13.44 -15.67 20.58
N ILE A 141 -13.52 -15.67 19.24
CA ILE A 141 -12.77 -14.73 18.40
C ILE A 141 -13.17 -13.29 18.72
N ALA A 142 -14.47 -13.04 18.79
CA ALA A 142 -15.00 -11.71 19.10
C ALA A 142 -14.51 -11.25 20.48
N LYS A 143 -14.57 -12.13 21.48
CA LYS A 143 -14.06 -11.81 22.83
C LYS A 143 -12.56 -11.50 22.82
N ALA A 144 -11.75 -12.29 22.12
CA ALA A 144 -10.32 -12.05 22.01
C ALA A 144 -9.97 -10.74 21.28
N ALA A 145 -10.75 -10.36 20.27
CA ALA A 145 -10.54 -9.14 19.49
C ALA A 145 -11.04 -7.87 20.20
N TYR A 146 -12.16 -7.98 20.91
CA TYR A 146 -12.89 -6.84 21.48
C TYR A 146 -12.60 -6.59 22.95
N GLY A 147 -12.04 -7.58 23.66
CA GLY A 147 -11.81 -7.51 25.10
C GLY A 147 -13.09 -7.69 25.92
N ASP A 148 -12.94 -7.59 27.24
CA ASP A 148 -14.07 -7.63 28.16
C ASP A 148 -14.79 -6.27 28.22
N LEU A 149 -16.08 -6.28 28.55
CA LEU A 149 -16.86 -5.07 28.79
C LEU A 149 -16.37 -4.42 30.10
N VAL A 150 -15.95 -3.16 30.05
CA VAL A 150 -15.42 -2.41 31.21
C VAL A 150 -16.32 -1.22 31.52
N GLU A 151 -17.27 -1.38 32.44
CA GLU A 151 -18.15 -0.28 32.84
C GLU A 151 -17.35 0.97 33.26
N ILE A 152 -17.53 2.07 32.52
CA ILE A 152 -16.87 3.33 32.84
C ILE A 152 -17.69 4.03 33.91
N ILE A 153 -17.30 3.87 35.18
CA ILE A 153 -17.82 4.67 36.28
C ILE A 153 -17.29 6.10 36.11
N LYS A 154 -18.14 7.04 35.70
CA LYS A 154 -17.81 8.46 35.70
C LYS A 154 -17.60 8.92 37.15
N LYS A 155 -16.40 9.39 37.47
CA LYS A 155 -16.11 10.21 38.66
C LYS A 155 -16.36 11.67 38.36
#